data_AF-A0A392QKH5-F1
#
_entry.id   AF-A0A392QKH5-F1
#
_cell.length_a   1.000
_cell.length_b   1.000
_cell.length_c   1.000
_cell.angle_alpha   90.00
_cell.angle_beta   90.00
_cell.angle_gamma   90.00
#
_symmetry.space_group_name_H-M   'P 1'
#
loop_
_entity.id
_entity.type
_entity.pdbx_description
1 polymer ?
#
loop_
_entity_poly.entity_id
_entity_poly.type
_entity_poly.pdbx_seq_one_letter_code
_entity_poly.pdbx_strand_id
1 'polypeptide(L)'
;DAEAYAHLLNVLAPEYTNPSTLAVKNPFERAKLVLEHSDKMGCKRYLTARDIVEGSPNLNLAFVAHIFQHSLSKEYEPVFLFGF
;
A
#
# COMPACT_ATOMS: atom_id res chain seq x y z
N ASP A 1 -0.10 11.05 -8.73
CA ASP A 1 -0.12 10.11 -9.88
C ASP A 1 0.09 8.63 -9.51
N ALA A 2 0.27 8.32 -8.22
CA ALA A 2 0.33 6.97 -7.63
C ALA A 2 1.60 6.12 -7.92
N GLU A 3 2.62 6.65 -8.60
CA GLU A 3 3.84 5.88 -8.90
C GLU A 3 4.66 5.56 -7.65
N ALA A 4 4.83 6.55 -6.76
CA ALA A 4 5.57 6.35 -5.51
C ALA A 4 4.94 5.23 -4.65
N TYR A 5 3.60 5.16 -4.60
CA TYR A 5 2.91 4.08 -3.91
C TYR A 5 3.15 2.73 -4.57
N ALA A 6 3.09 2.65 -5.91
CA ALA A 6 3.35 1.40 -6.62
C ALA A 6 4.76 0.86 -6.32
N HIS A 7 5.78 1.73 -6.33
CA HIS A 7 7.14 1.34 -5.95
C HIS A 7 7.24 0.91 -4.48
N LEU A 8 6.66 1.69 -3.57
CA LEU A 8 6.68 1.40 -2.13
C LEU A 8 6.06 0.03 -1.83
N LEU A 9 4.87 -0.24 -2.35
CA LEU A 9 4.16 -1.50 -2.10
C LEU A 9 4.87 -2.71 -2.72
N ASN A 10 5.51 -2.55 -3.88
CA ASN A 10 6.34 -3.60 -4.48
C ASN A 10 7.57 -3.95 -3.63
N VAL A 11 8.13 -2.99 -2.88
CA VAL A 11 9.24 -3.24 -1.95
C VAL A 11 8.74 -3.92 -0.68
N LEU A 12 7.60 -3.49 -0.15
CA LEU A 12 7.09 -3.99 1.14
C LEU A 12 6.38 -5.34 1.04
N ALA A 13 5.72 -5.61 -0.07
CA ALA A 13 5.01 -6.86 -0.30
C ALA A 13 5.15 -7.29 -1.76
N PRO A 14 6.37 -7.72 -2.18
CA PRO A 14 6.65 -8.13 -3.55
C PRO A 14 5.73 -9.25 -4.04
N GLU A 15 5.22 -10.11 -3.13
CA GLU A 15 4.31 -11.22 -3.43
C GLU A 15 2.96 -10.79 -4.03
N TYR A 16 2.55 -9.54 -3.84
CA TYR A 16 1.30 -9.01 -4.40
C TYR A 16 1.51 -8.07 -5.59
N THR A 17 2.76 -7.89 -6.02
CA THR A 17 3.13 -7.02 -7.15
C THR A 17 2.37 -7.40 -8.40
N ASN A 18 1.76 -6.40 -9.04
CA ASN A 18 1.27 -6.51 -10.41
C ASN A 18 2.24 -5.77 -11.36
N PRO A 19 2.98 -6.46 -12.23
CA PRO A 19 3.92 -5.84 -13.17
C PRO A 19 3.27 -4.79 -14.08
N SER A 20 1.94 -4.89 -14.29
CA SER A 20 1.19 -3.97 -15.13
C SER A 20 0.98 -2.60 -14.47
N THR A 21 1.08 -2.48 -13.15
CA THR A 21 0.76 -1.25 -12.40
C THR A 21 1.57 -0.05 -12.87
N LEU A 22 2.88 -0.22 -13.11
CA LEU A 22 3.75 0.86 -13.59
C LEU A 22 3.56 1.17 -15.08
N ALA A 23 3.04 0.22 -15.86
CA ALA A 23 2.72 0.42 -17.28
C ALA A 23 1.38 1.17 -17.48
N VAL A 24 0.54 1.29 -16.45
CA VAL A 24 -0.73 2.02 -16.52
C VAL A 24 -0.46 3.52 -16.67
N LYS A 25 -0.90 4.07 -17.80
CA LYS A 25 -0.77 5.50 -18.12
C LYS A 25 -1.76 6.39 -17.38
N ASN A 26 -2.95 5.88 -17.07
CA ASN A 26 -3.98 6.65 -16.38
C ASN A 26 -3.70 6.66 -14.86
N PRO A 27 -3.43 7.82 -14.24
CA PRO A 27 -3.14 7.91 -12.81
C PRO A 27 -4.24 7.37 -11.91
N PHE A 28 -5.51 7.50 -12.33
CA PHE A 28 -6.65 7.01 -11.57
C PHE A 28 -6.74 5.49 -11.57
N GLU A 29 -6.53 4.86 -12.74
CA GLU A 29 -6.47 3.40 -12.83
C GLU A 29 -5.26 2.84 -12.06
N ARG A 30 -4.12 3.53 -12.12
CA ARG A 30 -2.94 3.17 -11.33
C ARG A 30 -3.20 3.28 -9.83
N ALA A 31 -3.89 4.33 -9.38
CA ALA A 31 -4.30 4.49 -7.99
C ALA A 31 -5.25 3.37 -7.53
N LYS A 32 -6.15 2.87 -8.38
CA LYS A 32 -6.97 1.69 -8.04
C LYS A 32 -6.12 0.46 -7.80
N LEU A 33 -5.16 0.18 -8.69
CA LEU A 33 -4.25 -0.96 -8.54
C LEU A 33 -3.39 -0.86 -7.27
N VAL A 34 -2.93 0.35 -6.92
CA VAL A 34 -2.25 0.61 -5.64
C VAL A 34 -3.12 0.23 -4.45
N LEU A 35 -4.39 0.62 -4.46
CA LEU A 35 -5.31 0.29 -3.37
C LEU A 35 -5.64 -1.22 -3.33
N GLU A 36 -5.76 -1.87 -4.48
CA GLU A 36 -5.92 -3.33 -4.55
C GLU A 36 -4.71 -4.08 -3.97
N HIS A 37 -3.49 -3.60 -4.23
CA HIS A 37 -2.28 -4.14 -3.63
C HIS A 37 -2.30 -3.96 -2.12
N SER A 38 -2.64 -2.76 -1.61
CA SER A 38 -2.72 -2.54 -0.15
C SER A 38 -3.77 -3.42 0.54
N ASP A 39 -4.90 -3.68 -0.12
CA ASP A 39 -5.90 -4.60 0.43
C ASP A 39 -5.40 -6.04 0.53
N LYS A 40 -4.64 -6.51 -0.47
CA LYS A 40 -4.01 -7.84 -0.42
C LYS A 40 -3.01 -7.97 0.72
N MET A 41 -2.36 -6.86 1.10
CA MET A 41 -1.50 -6.85 2.29
C MET A 41 -2.30 -7.00 3.59
N GLY A 42 -3.61 -6.75 3.59
CA GLY A 42 -4.45 -6.68 4.78
C GLY A 42 -4.54 -5.26 5.36
N CYS A 43 -4.06 -4.24 4.64
CA CYS A 43 -4.21 -2.85 5.03
C CYS A 43 -5.63 -2.38 4.67
N LYS A 44 -6.47 -2.12 5.67
CA LYS A 44 -7.84 -1.64 5.42
C LYS A 44 -7.79 -0.21 4.90
N ARG A 45 -8.09 -0.02 3.61
CA ARG A 45 -8.15 1.30 2.99
C ARG A 45 -9.28 2.16 3.56
N TYR A 46 -9.02 3.45 3.73
CA TYR A 46 -10.02 4.49 4.01
C TYR A 46 -10.02 5.62 2.96
N LEU A 47 -9.12 5.51 1.98
CA LEU A 47 -8.93 6.46 0.89
C LEU A 47 -9.42 5.84 -0.42
N THR A 48 -9.85 6.71 -1.33
CA THR A 48 -10.26 6.36 -2.68
C THR A 48 -9.14 6.65 -3.68
N ALA A 49 -9.23 6.07 -4.89
CA ALA A 49 -8.31 6.39 -5.98
C ALA A 49 -8.33 7.88 -6.34
N ARG A 50 -9.48 8.53 -6.13
CA ARG A 50 -9.65 9.97 -6.33
C ARG A 50 -8.82 10.77 -5.34
N ASP A 51 -8.84 10.42 -4.04
CA ASP A 51 -8.07 11.11 -3.00
C ASP A 51 -6.55 11.08 -3.28
N ILE A 52 -6.06 9.96 -3.84
CA ILE A 52 -4.66 9.80 -4.26
C ILE A 52 -4.34 10.72 -5.45
N VAL A 53 -5.21 10.77 -6.46
CA VAL A 53 -4.98 11.56 -7.67
C VAL A 53 -5.12 13.06 -7.41
N GLU A 54 -6.09 13.46 -6.59
CA GLU A 54 -6.27 14.85 -6.14
C GLU A 54 -5.17 15.28 -5.14
N GLY A 55 -4.41 14.33 -4.60
CA GLY A 55 -3.19 14.61 -3.85
C GLY A 55 -3.44 15.20 -2.46
N SER A 56 -4.49 14.75 -1.77
CA SER A 56 -4.81 15.21 -0.42
C SER A 56 -3.64 14.93 0.56
N PRO A 57 -2.94 15.96 1.08
CA PRO A 57 -1.71 15.75 1.86
C PRO A 57 -1.92 14.93 3.13
N ASN A 58 -3.02 15.21 3.85
CA ASN A 58 -3.33 14.53 5.11
C ASN A 58 -3.70 13.06 4.89
N LEU A 59 -4.50 12.77 3.87
CA LEU A 59 -4.89 11.39 3.55
C LEU A 59 -3.68 10.59 3.04
N ASN A 60 -2.82 11.21 2.22
CA ASN A 60 -1.61 10.57 1.72
C ASN A 60 -0.64 10.25 2.85
N LEU A 61 -0.40 11.20 3.77
CA LEU A 61 0.48 10.99 4.92
C LEU A 61 -0.06 9.88 5.83
N ALA A 62 -1.35 9.94 6.16
CA ALA A 62 -1.98 8.92 6.97
C ALA A 62 -1.92 7.55 6.28
N PHE A 63 -1.97 7.47 4.94
CA PHE A 63 -1.95 6.20 4.22
C PHE A 63 -0.57 5.57 4.27
N VAL A 64 0.46 6.38 4.04
CA VAL A 64 1.86 5.96 4.20
C VAL A 64 2.11 5.46 5.62
N ALA A 65 1.69 6.23 6.64
CA ALA A 65 1.83 5.82 8.03
C ALA A 65 1.14 4.48 8.33
N HIS A 66 -0.05 4.26 7.77
CA HIS A 66 -0.79 3.01 7.93
C HIS A 66 -0.05 1.81 7.29
N ILE A 67 0.47 1.97 6.07
CA ILE A 67 1.28 0.95 5.37
C ILE A 67 2.52 0.61 6.20
N PHE A 68 3.24 1.61 6.71
CA PHE A 68 4.43 1.40 7.53
C PHE A 68 4.11 0.64 8.83
N GLN A 69 3.06 1.04 9.55
CA GLN A 69 2.65 0.37 10.77
C GLN A 69 2.31 -1.10 10.52
N HIS A 70 1.58 -1.40 9.44
CA HIS A 70 1.22 -2.76 9.09
C HIS A 70 2.45 -3.61 8.72
N SER A 71 3.41 -3.04 8.00
CA SER A 71 4.64 -3.73 7.59
C SER A 71 5.52 -4.07 8.81
N LEU A 72 5.70 -3.13 9.73
CA LEU A 72 6.43 -3.36 10.98
C LEU A 72 5.71 -4.40 11.87
N SER A 73 4.39 -4.36 11.96
CA SER A 73 3.66 -5.32 12.81
C SER A 73 3.84 -6.79 12.39
N LYS A 74 4.06 -7.06 11.09
CA LYS A 74 4.36 -8.43 10.61
C LYS A 74 5.78 -8.88 10.94
N GLU A 75 6.72 -7.94 11.05
CA GLU A 75 8.10 -8.24 11.48
C GLU A 75 8.18 -8.49 13.00
N TYR A 76 7.24 -7.92 13.77
CA TYR A 76 7.13 -8.09 15.22
C TYR A 76 5.99 -9.02 15.65
N GLU A 77 5.50 -9.92 14.78
CA GLU A 77 4.73 -11.07 15.27
C GLU A 77 5.73 -11.97 16.00
N PRO A 78 5.77 -11.91 17.33
CA PRO A 78 6.94 -12.38 18.00
C PRO A 78 6.95 -13.90 17.97
N VAL A 79 8.15 -14.42 17.83
CA VAL A 79 8.67 -15.70 18.30
C VAL A 79 8.20 -16.12 19.73
N PHE A 80 7.33 -15.34 20.41
CA PHE A 80 6.71 -15.60 21.71
C PHE A 80 5.54 -16.59 21.69
N LEU A 81 5.01 -17.01 20.54
CA LEU A 81 3.97 -18.06 20.49
C LEU A 81 4.53 -19.50 20.44
N PHE A 82 5.86 -19.68 20.42
CA PHE A 82 6.50 -21.01 20.36
C PHE A 82 7.36 -21.37 21.58
N GLY A 83 7.20 -20.70 22.72
CA GLY A 83 7.93 -21.10 23.91
C GLY A 83 7.50 -20.42 25.19
N PHE A 84 6.33 -20.80 25.72
CA PHE A 84 6.06 -21.11 27.13
C PHE A 84 4.84 -22.02 27.20
#